data_AF-A0AAD9IL34-F1
#
_entry.id   AF-A0AAD9IL34-F1
#
_cell.length_a   1.000
_cell.length_b   1.000
_cell.length_c   1.000
_cell.angle_alpha   90.00
_cell.angle_beta   90.00
_cell.angle_gamma   90.00
#
_symmetry.space_group_name_H-M   'P 1'
#
loop_
_entity.id
_entity.type
_entity.pdbx_description
1 polymer ?
#
loop_
_entity_poly.entity_id
_entity_poly.type
_entity_poly.pdbx_seq_one_letter_code
_entity_poly.pdbx_strand_id
1 'polypeptide(L)'
;MSDANPPPSDDYKFSLGHDNDACINQTSPICFNTAVSGQNIITGLWFNTIIGLVLLLLFIWLRGVFRFYQARLLSPHVERKPPAMKLKGHHRLWSWLKPVFSVPDEELLRSSGLDALVATRIIGFGVTLLAPMAVLGVTVLLPINYVDDYYETSARANDLTDRFTSVFSRLTMSNIRPGSPLMWIHFTMVYVFVGWTCWLTVEYYKEYIVIRQAYLVNVGLGG
;
A
#
# COMPACT_ATOMS: atom_id res chain seq x y z
N MET A 1 -17.84 -9.46 -60.91
CA MET A 1 -16.68 -8.56 -60.75
C MET A 1 -16.47 -8.45 -59.25
N SER A 2 -15.37 -9.02 -58.76
CA SER A 2 -15.08 -9.23 -57.35
C SER A 2 -14.38 -7.99 -56.79
N ASP A 3 -15.04 -7.23 -55.91
CA ASP A 3 -14.36 -6.22 -55.10
C ASP A 3 -13.72 -6.90 -53.89
N ALA A 4 -12.50 -7.37 -54.09
CA ALA A 4 -11.67 -7.92 -53.02
C ALA A 4 -11.26 -6.79 -52.07
N ASN A 5 -11.55 -6.96 -50.78
CA ASN A 5 -10.99 -6.11 -49.72
C ASN A 5 -9.45 -6.10 -49.84
N PRO A 6 -8.80 -4.93 -49.70
CA PRO A 6 -7.34 -4.85 -49.76
C PRO A 6 -6.71 -5.67 -48.62
N PRO A 7 -5.51 -6.26 -48.84
CA PRO A 7 -4.85 -7.07 -47.83
C PRO A 7 -4.54 -6.25 -46.57
N PRO A 8 -4.67 -6.83 -45.36
CA PRO A 8 -4.34 -6.12 -44.13
C PRO A 8 -2.85 -5.77 -44.14
N SER A 9 -2.53 -4.48 -44.02
CA SER A 9 -1.16 -3.99 -43.86
C SER A 9 -0.57 -4.51 -42.55
N ASP A 10 0.66 -5.05 -42.58
CA ASP A 10 1.44 -5.61 -41.47
C ASP A 10 1.88 -4.60 -40.39
N ASP A 11 1.16 -3.49 -40.25
CA ASP A 11 1.39 -2.50 -39.20
C ASP A 11 0.44 -2.86 -38.05
N TYR A 12 0.89 -3.74 -37.15
CA TYR A 12 0.15 -4.13 -35.94
C TYR A 12 0.05 -2.92 -34.99
N LYS A 13 -0.80 -1.96 -35.32
CA LYS A 13 -1.02 -0.78 -34.48
C LYS A 13 -1.78 -1.21 -33.24
N PHE A 14 -1.04 -1.35 -32.15
CA PHE A 14 -1.59 -1.48 -30.80
C PHE A 14 -2.35 -0.20 -30.43
N SER A 15 -3.62 -0.35 -30.04
CA SER A 15 -4.47 0.79 -29.63
C SER A 15 -4.80 0.67 -28.15
N LEU A 16 -4.56 1.75 -27.39
CA LEU A 16 -5.00 1.88 -26.01
C LEU A 16 -6.34 2.60 -25.98
N GLY A 17 -7.35 1.93 -25.41
CA GLY A 17 -8.64 2.53 -25.16
C GLY A 17 -8.62 3.34 -23.87
N HIS A 18 -8.97 4.62 -23.92
CA HIS A 18 -9.07 5.50 -22.75
C HIS A 18 -10.50 5.67 -22.23
N ASP A 19 -11.50 5.24 -22.99
CA ASP A 19 -12.92 5.29 -22.64
C ASP A 19 -13.50 3.87 -22.53
N ASN A 20 -14.62 3.72 -21.81
CA ASN A 20 -15.29 2.43 -21.60
C ASN A 20 -15.63 1.72 -22.93
N ASP A 21 -15.88 2.48 -24.00
CA ASP A 21 -16.28 1.98 -25.32
C ASP A 21 -15.14 2.01 -26.36
N ALA A 22 -13.94 2.42 -25.98
CA ALA A 22 -12.84 2.69 -26.91
C ALA A 22 -12.36 1.45 -27.71
N CYS A 23 -12.72 0.24 -27.27
CA CYS A 23 -12.40 -1.00 -27.98
C CYS A 23 -13.58 -1.59 -28.77
N ILE A 24 -14.75 -0.95 -28.80
CA ILE A 24 -15.95 -1.50 -29.44
C ILE A 24 -15.90 -1.37 -30.97
N ASN A 25 -15.24 -0.34 -31.51
CA ASN A 25 -15.22 -0.03 -32.95
C ASN A 25 -13.80 0.03 -33.57
N GLN A 26 -12.79 -0.49 -32.87
CA GLN A 26 -11.39 -0.40 -33.33
C GLN A 26 -11.03 -1.58 -34.26
N THR A 27 -10.39 -1.28 -35.39
CA THR A 27 -9.96 -2.28 -36.40
C THR A 27 -8.63 -2.98 -36.06
N SER A 28 -7.94 -2.56 -35.00
CA SER A 28 -6.71 -3.20 -34.55
C SER A 28 -6.99 -4.55 -33.90
N PRO A 29 -6.21 -5.61 -34.20
CA PRO A 29 -6.45 -6.96 -33.68
C PRO A 29 -6.27 -7.09 -32.16
N ILE A 30 -5.63 -6.10 -31.51
CA ILE A 30 -5.37 -6.09 -30.07
C ILE A 30 -5.69 -4.69 -29.53
N CYS A 31 -6.75 -4.57 -28.74
CA CYS A 31 -7.13 -3.36 -28.02
C CYS A 31 -7.17 -3.63 -26.51
N PHE A 32 -6.44 -2.84 -25.73
CA PHE A 32 -6.49 -2.90 -24.28
C PHE A 32 -7.27 -1.70 -23.76
N ASN A 33 -8.39 -1.96 -23.10
CA ASN A 33 -9.11 -0.89 -22.40
C ASN A 33 -8.38 -0.58 -21.09
N THR A 34 -7.85 0.63 -21.00
CA THR A 34 -7.16 1.14 -19.81
C THR A 34 -8.06 2.03 -18.95
N ALA A 35 -9.31 2.23 -19.35
CA ALA A 35 -10.30 2.95 -18.56
C ALA A 35 -10.64 2.14 -17.30
N VAL A 36 -10.12 2.60 -16.16
CA VAL A 36 -10.46 2.03 -14.85
C VAL A 36 -11.69 2.77 -14.32
N SER A 37 -12.87 2.14 -14.46
CA SER A 37 -14.09 2.62 -13.83
C SER A 37 -13.99 2.52 -12.30
N GLY A 38 -14.56 3.48 -11.57
CA GLY A 38 -14.63 3.48 -10.11
C GLY A 38 -15.32 2.24 -9.54
N GLN A 39 -16.20 1.60 -10.32
CA GLN A 39 -16.75 0.28 -9.99
C GLN A 39 -15.66 -0.80 -9.88
N ASN A 40 -14.64 -0.80 -10.73
CA ASN A 40 -13.55 -1.78 -10.69
C ASN A 40 -12.71 -1.65 -9.42
N ILE A 41 -12.55 -0.42 -8.92
CA ILE A 41 -11.86 -0.14 -7.66
C ILE A 41 -12.65 -0.72 -6.49
N ILE A 42 -13.97 -0.52 -6.48
CA ILE A 42 -14.84 -1.00 -5.40
C ILE A 42 -14.98 -2.53 -5.42
N THR A 43 -15.15 -3.14 -6.58
CA THR A 43 -15.17 -4.59 -6.70
C THR A 43 -13.84 -5.17 -6.22
N GLY A 44 -12.71 -4.61 -6.66
CA GLY A 44 -11.38 -4.98 -6.18
C GLY A 44 -11.23 -4.85 -4.67
N LEU A 45 -11.72 -3.77 -4.06
CA LEU A 45 -11.70 -3.57 -2.62
C LEU A 45 -12.47 -4.66 -1.88
N TRP A 46 -13.70 -4.98 -2.33
CA TRP A 46 -14.51 -6.04 -1.73
C TRP A 46 -13.85 -7.41 -1.86
N PHE A 47 -13.38 -7.78 -3.05
CA PHE A 47 -12.70 -9.05 -3.27
C PHE A 47 -11.47 -9.20 -2.37
N ASN A 48 -10.59 -8.21 -2.34
CA ASN A 48 -9.40 -8.23 -1.48
C ASN A 48 -9.76 -8.29 0.01
N THR A 49 -10.81 -7.57 0.43
CA THR A 49 -11.28 -7.59 1.83
C THR A 49 -11.83 -8.96 2.21
N ILE A 50 -12.66 -9.56 1.36
CA ILE A 50 -13.24 -10.89 1.61
C ILE A 50 -12.14 -11.95 1.66
N ILE A 51 -11.25 -11.96 0.66
CA ILE A 51 -10.11 -12.89 0.63
C ILE A 51 -9.23 -12.70 1.87
N GLY A 52 -8.91 -11.46 2.23
CA GLY A 52 -8.14 -11.13 3.42
C GLY A 52 -8.79 -11.64 4.70
N LEU A 53 -10.11 -11.47 4.86
CA LEU A 53 -10.86 -11.99 6.00
C LEU A 53 -10.86 -13.53 6.04
N VAL A 54 -11.05 -14.19 4.91
CA VAL A 54 -11.01 -15.66 4.82
C VAL A 54 -9.62 -16.17 5.20
N LEU A 55 -8.55 -15.56 4.68
CA LEU A 55 -7.17 -15.93 5.03
C LEU A 55 -6.85 -15.66 6.49
N LEU A 56 -7.36 -14.56 7.06
CA LEU A 56 -7.18 -14.24 8.48
C LEU A 56 -7.89 -15.26 9.38
N LEU A 57 -9.13 -15.63 9.05
CA LEU A 57 -9.89 -16.66 9.77
C LEU A 57 -9.21 -18.03 9.64
N LEU A 58 -8.71 -18.36 8.44
CA LEU A 58 -7.94 -19.58 8.21
C LEU A 58 -6.66 -19.58 9.05
N PHE A 59 -5.92 -18.47 9.11
CA PHE A 59 -4.75 -18.33 9.97
C PHE A 59 -5.07 -18.53 11.45
N ILE A 60 -6.12 -17.87 11.95
CA ILE A 60 -6.59 -18.00 13.34
C ILE A 60 -6.92 -19.47 13.66
N TRP A 61 -7.57 -20.17 12.73
CA TRP A 61 -7.93 -21.57 12.87
C TRP A 61 -6.68 -22.48 12.82
N LEU A 62 -5.87 -22.37 11.77
CA LEU A 62 -4.66 -23.15 11.56
C LEU A 62 -3.67 -23.00 12.72
N ARG A 63 -3.49 -21.78 13.24
CA ARG A 63 -2.62 -21.52 14.39
C ARG A 63 -3.07 -22.25 15.66
N GLY A 64 -4.37 -22.44 15.84
CA GLY A 64 -4.92 -23.15 16.99
C GLY A 64 -4.75 -24.67 16.90
N VAL A 65 -4.75 -25.21 15.68
CA VAL A 65 -4.72 -26.65 15.41
C VAL A 65 -3.29 -27.15 15.22
N PHE A 66 -2.48 -26.44 14.43
CA PHE A 66 -1.15 -26.88 14.02
C PHE A 66 -0.05 -26.31 14.92
N ARG A 67 0.74 -27.22 15.50
CA ARG A 67 1.94 -26.88 16.29
C ARG A 67 3.03 -26.16 15.49
N PHE A 68 2.98 -26.23 14.16
CA PHE A 68 3.94 -25.58 13.26
C PHE A 68 4.00 -24.05 13.44
N TYR A 69 2.86 -23.40 13.71
CA TYR A 69 2.81 -21.96 13.98
C TYR A 69 3.47 -21.55 15.31
N GLN A 70 3.91 -22.53 16.11
CA GLN A 70 4.67 -22.35 17.34
C GLN A 70 6.04 -23.03 17.27
N ALA A 71 6.56 -23.32 16.06
CA ALA A 71 7.81 -24.07 15.89
C ALA A 71 8.99 -23.45 16.67
N ARG A 72 9.17 -22.13 16.64
CA ARG A 72 10.21 -21.43 17.43
C ARG A 72 10.02 -21.53 18.95
N LEU A 73 8.78 -21.64 19.44
CA LEU A 73 8.48 -21.84 20.86
C LEU A 73 8.81 -23.27 21.31
N LEU A 74 8.58 -24.24 20.41
CA LEU A 74 8.74 -25.67 20.67
C LEU A 74 10.15 -26.19 20.35
N SER A 75 10.92 -25.47 19.54
CA SER A 75 12.27 -25.87 19.15
C SER A 75 13.22 -25.85 20.37
N PRO A 76 13.95 -26.95 20.65
CA PRO A 76 14.91 -27.01 21.74
C PRO A 76 16.20 -26.23 21.44
N HIS A 77 16.48 -25.94 20.17
CA HIS A 77 17.68 -25.21 19.73
C HIS A 77 17.56 -23.69 19.84
N VAL A 78 16.45 -23.17 20.39
CA VAL A 78 16.23 -21.73 20.56
C VAL A 78 16.52 -21.36 22.02
N GLU A 79 17.61 -20.62 22.24
CA GLU A 79 18.05 -20.20 23.58
C GLU A 79 17.05 -19.28 24.29
N ARG A 80 16.44 -18.34 23.53
CA ARG A 80 15.39 -17.44 24.04
C ARG A 80 14.06 -17.69 23.35
N LYS A 81 13.14 -18.29 24.08
CA LYS A 81 11.80 -18.60 23.61
C LYS A 81 10.92 -17.34 23.58
N PRO A 82 10.10 -17.15 22.53
CA PRO A 82 9.13 -16.06 22.50
C PRO A 82 8.05 -16.24 23.58
N PRO A 83 7.35 -15.16 23.98
CA PRO A 83 6.30 -15.24 24.99
C PRO A 83 5.19 -16.21 24.58
N ALA A 84 4.78 -17.07 25.51
CA ALA A 84 3.71 -18.03 25.28
C ALA A 84 2.36 -17.30 25.12
N MET A 85 1.60 -17.67 24.10
CA MET A 85 0.33 -17.03 23.76
C MET A 85 -0.86 -17.91 24.13
N LYS A 86 -1.99 -17.28 24.49
CA LYS A 86 -3.23 -17.99 24.82
C LYS A 86 -3.97 -18.37 23.53
N LEU A 87 -3.89 -19.63 23.13
CA LEU A 87 -4.51 -20.15 21.89
C LEU A 87 -5.97 -20.61 22.05
N LYS A 88 -6.54 -20.54 23.26
CA LYS A 88 -7.89 -21.01 23.56
C LYS A 88 -8.91 -19.86 23.57
N GLY A 89 -10.11 -20.13 23.04
CA GLY A 89 -11.26 -19.23 23.08
C GLY A 89 -11.10 -17.95 22.24
N HIS A 90 -11.84 -16.89 22.61
CA HIS A 90 -11.84 -15.60 21.91
C HIS A 90 -10.49 -14.87 21.96
N HIS A 91 -9.65 -15.18 22.95
CA HIS A 91 -8.30 -14.63 23.04
C HIS A 91 -7.42 -15.04 21.85
N ARG A 92 -7.75 -16.11 21.11
CA ARG A 92 -7.01 -16.51 19.91
C ARG A 92 -6.98 -15.42 18.83
N LEU A 93 -8.01 -14.57 18.77
CA LEU A 93 -8.12 -13.49 17.79
C LEU A 93 -7.13 -12.35 18.04
N TRP A 94 -6.91 -11.97 19.30
CA TRP A 94 -6.17 -10.75 19.66
C TRP A 94 -4.90 -10.99 20.47
N SER A 95 -4.71 -12.20 21.02
CA SER A 95 -3.57 -12.53 21.91
C SER A 95 -2.20 -12.39 21.26
N TRP A 96 -2.14 -12.42 19.92
CA TRP A 96 -0.90 -12.26 19.17
C TRP A 96 -0.55 -10.82 18.86
N LEU A 97 -1.54 -9.93 18.86
CA LEU A 97 -1.34 -8.54 18.52
C LEU A 97 -0.52 -7.82 19.60
N LYS A 98 -0.83 -8.07 20.87
CA LYS A 98 -0.11 -7.47 22.00
C LYS A 98 1.39 -7.82 22.00
N PRO A 99 1.81 -9.10 21.92
CA PRO A 99 3.23 -9.44 21.81
C PRO A 99 3.92 -8.79 20.62
N VAL A 100 3.28 -8.74 19.44
CA VAL A 100 3.89 -8.13 18.23
C VAL A 100 4.28 -6.67 18.47
N PHE A 101 3.49 -5.91 19.23
CA PHE A 101 3.79 -4.50 19.52
C PHE A 101 4.54 -4.27 20.84
N SER A 102 4.68 -5.28 21.70
CA SER A 102 5.29 -5.11 23.04
C SER A 102 6.72 -5.63 23.14
N VAL A 103 7.22 -6.40 22.17
CA VAL A 103 8.57 -6.98 22.24
C VAL A 103 9.61 -5.87 21.98
N PRO A 104 10.57 -5.65 22.90
CA PRO A 104 11.59 -4.64 22.73
C PRO A 104 12.65 -5.08 21.71
N ASP A 105 13.29 -4.10 21.06
CA ASP A 105 14.32 -4.33 20.04
C ASP A 105 15.50 -5.18 20.54
N GLU A 106 15.89 -5.03 21.81
CA GLU A 106 16.98 -5.81 22.39
C GLU A 106 16.64 -7.31 22.47
N GLU A 107 15.37 -7.63 22.77
CA GLU A 107 14.89 -9.00 22.79
C GLU A 107 14.76 -9.57 21.38
N LEU A 108 14.36 -8.75 20.40
CA LEU A 108 14.35 -9.12 18.99
C LEU A 108 15.77 -9.42 18.47
N LEU A 109 16.74 -8.55 18.77
CA LEU A 109 18.13 -8.73 18.35
C LEU A 109 18.70 -10.05 18.89
N ARG A 110 18.48 -10.33 20.19
CA ARG A 110 18.99 -11.54 20.84
C ARG A 110 18.28 -12.82 20.42
N SER A 111 16.98 -12.76 20.11
CA SER A 111 16.19 -13.96 19.77
C SER A 111 16.14 -14.28 18.28
N SER A 112 16.18 -13.25 17.43
CA SER A 112 15.89 -13.36 16.00
C SER A 112 17.05 -12.89 15.11
N GLY A 113 18.10 -12.32 15.70
CA GLY A 113 19.27 -11.84 14.99
C GLY A 113 19.10 -10.43 14.42
N LEU A 114 20.19 -9.90 13.87
CA LEU A 114 20.24 -8.54 13.31
C LEU A 114 19.31 -8.37 12.10
N ASP A 115 19.24 -9.37 11.21
CA ASP A 115 18.45 -9.29 9.97
C ASP A 115 16.95 -9.08 10.25
N ALA A 116 16.40 -9.87 11.18
CA ALA A 116 15.00 -9.74 11.61
C ALA A 116 14.70 -8.39 12.28
N LEU A 117 15.64 -7.87 13.06
CA LEU A 117 15.53 -6.54 13.66
C LEU A 117 15.49 -5.46 12.57
N VAL A 118 16.40 -5.51 11.60
CA VAL A 118 16.47 -4.53 10.50
C VAL A 118 15.18 -4.56 9.67
N ALA A 119 14.66 -5.74 9.33
CA ALA A 119 13.39 -5.87 8.61
C ALA A 119 12.21 -5.23 9.38
N THR A 120 12.15 -5.45 10.69
CA THR A 120 11.11 -4.86 11.56
C THR A 120 11.26 -3.34 11.63
N ARG A 121 12.49 -2.83 11.71
CA ARG A 121 12.78 -1.39 11.69
C ARG A 121 12.42 -0.73 10.36
N ILE A 122 12.59 -1.40 9.22
CA ILE A 122 12.15 -0.90 7.90
C ILE A 122 10.63 -0.78 7.83
N ILE A 123 9.89 -1.77 8.35
CA ILE A 123 8.42 -1.70 8.42
C ILE A 123 7.99 -0.55 9.34
N GLY A 124 8.63 -0.42 10.52
CA GLY A 124 8.40 0.68 11.45
C GLY A 124 8.65 2.05 10.81
N PHE A 125 9.76 2.19 10.09
CA PHE A 125 10.10 3.40 9.31
C PHE A 125 8.98 3.75 8.32
N GLY A 126 8.50 2.78 7.54
CA GLY A 126 7.40 2.99 6.60
C GLY A 126 6.12 3.49 7.27
N VAL A 127 5.77 2.93 8.45
CA VAL A 127 4.60 3.39 9.22
C VAL A 127 4.81 4.80 9.75
N THR A 128 5.96 5.11 10.35
CA THR A 128 6.26 6.47 10.85
C THR A 128 6.37 7.52 9.75
N LEU A 129 6.76 7.12 8.54
CA LEU A 129 6.81 7.98 7.37
C LEU A 129 5.39 8.26 6.87
N LEU A 130 4.60 7.22 6.65
CA LEU A 130 3.28 7.33 6.02
C LEU A 130 2.19 7.85 6.98
N ALA A 131 2.25 7.56 8.27
CA ALA A 131 1.19 7.92 9.22
C ALA A 131 0.91 9.44 9.28
N PRO A 132 1.89 10.33 9.54
CA PRO A 132 1.63 11.77 9.58
C PRO A 132 1.27 12.32 8.20
N MET A 133 1.88 11.79 7.12
CA MET A 133 1.54 12.18 5.75
C MET A 133 0.09 11.82 5.40
N ALA A 134 -0.38 10.64 5.81
CA ALA A 134 -1.77 10.21 5.63
C ALA A 134 -2.74 11.09 6.44
N VAL A 135 -2.40 11.41 7.69
CA VAL A 135 -3.21 12.32 8.52
C VAL A 135 -3.33 13.69 7.85
N LEU A 136 -2.23 14.29 7.42
CA LEU A 136 -2.24 15.58 6.72
C LEU A 136 -2.97 15.50 5.38
N GLY A 137 -2.82 14.40 4.64
CA GLY A 137 -3.54 14.16 3.39
C GLY A 137 -5.06 14.10 3.59
N VAL A 138 -5.53 13.37 4.60
CA VAL A 138 -6.96 13.24 4.90
C VAL A 138 -7.54 14.52 5.51
N THR A 139 -6.79 15.23 6.35
CA THR A 139 -7.29 16.41 7.06
C THR A 139 -7.20 17.70 6.27
N VAL A 140 -6.20 17.84 5.38
CA VAL A 140 -5.96 19.08 4.63
C VAL A 140 -6.21 18.89 3.14
N LEU A 141 -5.54 17.94 2.50
CA LEU A 141 -5.62 17.77 1.04
C LEU A 141 -7.01 17.30 0.59
N LEU A 142 -7.62 16.37 1.31
CA LEU A 142 -8.89 15.78 0.92
C LEU A 142 -10.07 16.79 0.96
N PRO A 143 -10.23 17.63 2.01
CA PRO A 143 -11.21 18.72 1.98
C PRO A 143 -10.93 19.74 0.88
N ILE A 144 -9.67 20.15 0.70
CA ILE A 144 -9.29 21.12 -0.34
C ILE A 144 -9.66 20.63 -1.73
N ASN A 145 -9.38 19.36 -2.02
CA ASN A 145 -9.74 18.75 -3.30
C ASN A 145 -11.25 18.72 -3.51
N TYR A 146 -12.04 18.56 -2.44
CA TYR A 146 -13.50 18.44 -2.53
C TYR A 146 -14.24 19.80 -2.63
N VAL A 147 -13.61 20.92 -2.27
CA VAL A 147 -14.27 22.24 -2.21
C VAL A 147 -14.70 22.77 -3.58
N ASP A 148 -13.92 22.51 -4.62
CA ASP A 148 -14.27 22.92 -5.98
C ASP A 148 -15.26 21.92 -6.62
N ASP A 149 -16.15 22.37 -7.50
CA ASP A 149 -17.02 21.49 -8.32
C ASP A 149 -16.59 21.51 -9.80
N TYR A 150 -15.33 21.88 -10.05
CA TYR A 150 -14.80 22.02 -11.41
C TYR A 150 -14.93 20.73 -12.20
N TYR A 151 -14.60 19.59 -11.58
CA TYR A 151 -14.69 18.29 -12.24
C TYR A 151 -16.12 17.99 -12.69
N GLU A 152 -17.15 18.23 -11.87
CA GLU A 152 -18.54 17.98 -12.27
C GLU A 152 -18.98 18.90 -13.42
N THR A 153 -18.56 20.16 -13.42
CA THR A 153 -18.86 21.08 -14.53
C THR A 153 -18.20 20.65 -15.84
N SER A 154 -16.97 20.12 -15.79
CA SER A 154 -16.26 19.59 -16.96
C SER A 154 -16.74 18.19 -17.39
N ALA A 155 -17.15 17.34 -16.44
CA ALA A 155 -17.57 15.97 -16.70
C ALA A 155 -19.01 15.89 -17.23
N ARG A 156 -19.91 16.79 -16.82
CA ARG A 156 -21.26 16.92 -17.42
C ARG A 156 -21.23 17.26 -18.91
N ALA A 157 -20.15 17.87 -19.39
CA ALA A 157 -19.99 18.11 -20.83
C ALA A 157 -19.71 16.82 -21.62
N ASN A 158 -19.29 15.74 -20.96
CA ASN A 158 -18.77 14.52 -21.59
C ASN A 158 -19.48 13.24 -21.10
N ASP A 159 -20.77 13.27 -20.75
CA ASP A 159 -21.78 12.19 -20.44
C ASP A 159 -21.35 10.72 -20.17
N LEU A 160 -20.12 10.42 -19.75
CA LEU A 160 -19.47 9.11 -19.90
C LEU A 160 -18.89 8.56 -18.59
N THR A 161 -19.13 9.21 -17.45
CA THR A 161 -18.46 8.86 -16.19
C THR A 161 -19.42 8.24 -15.17
N ASP A 162 -19.14 6.99 -14.77
CA ASP A 162 -19.86 6.29 -13.69
C ASP A 162 -19.76 7.05 -12.34
N ARG A 163 -20.79 6.89 -11.48
CA ARG A 163 -20.95 7.60 -10.19
C ARG A 163 -19.74 7.45 -9.28
N PHE A 164 -19.07 6.30 -9.27
CA PHE A 164 -17.93 6.10 -8.40
C PHE A 164 -16.67 6.77 -8.94
N THR A 165 -16.47 6.75 -10.26
CA THR A 165 -15.36 7.45 -10.91
C THR A 165 -15.44 8.95 -10.66
N SER A 166 -16.64 9.54 -10.69
CA SER A 166 -16.81 10.97 -10.44
C SER A 166 -16.48 11.35 -8.99
N VAL A 167 -16.89 10.54 -8.01
CA VAL A 167 -16.53 10.76 -6.60
C VAL A 167 -15.03 10.68 -6.40
N PHE A 168 -14.36 9.64 -6.93
CA PHE A 168 -12.90 9.52 -6.78
C PHE A 168 -12.16 10.68 -7.46
N SER A 169 -12.59 11.07 -8.65
CA SER A 169 -11.96 12.16 -9.39
C SER A 169 -12.09 13.50 -8.66
N ARG A 170 -13.21 13.74 -7.96
CA ARG A 170 -13.39 14.92 -7.08
C ARG A 170 -12.42 14.97 -5.90
N LEU A 171 -11.94 13.82 -5.44
CA LEU A 171 -10.98 13.76 -4.32
C LEU A 171 -9.53 13.99 -4.77
N THR A 172 -9.29 14.20 -6.06
CA THR A 172 -7.95 14.41 -6.62
C THR A 172 -7.73 15.84 -7.10
N MET A 173 -6.48 16.16 -7.42
CA MET A 173 -6.07 17.46 -7.95
C MET A 173 -6.76 17.82 -9.27
N SER A 174 -7.36 16.85 -10.00
CA SER A 174 -8.11 17.12 -11.23
C SER A 174 -9.37 17.96 -11.01
N ASN A 175 -9.84 18.05 -9.77
CA ASN A 175 -10.99 18.86 -9.41
C ASN A 175 -10.65 20.34 -9.14
N ILE A 176 -9.37 20.72 -9.19
CA ILE A 176 -8.96 22.10 -8.93
C ILE A 176 -8.87 22.86 -10.25
N ARG A 177 -9.49 24.04 -10.31
CA ARG A 177 -9.43 24.93 -11.48
C ARG A 177 -7.99 25.33 -11.84
N PRO A 178 -7.61 25.32 -13.13
CA PRO A 178 -6.35 25.91 -13.57
C PRO A 178 -6.23 27.37 -13.11
N GLY A 179 -5.10 27.73 -12.50
CA GLY A 179 -4.87 29.08 -11.95
C GLY A 179 -5.47 29.35 -10.57
N SER A 180 -6.10 28.36 -9.94
CA SER A 180 -6.61 28.50 -8.56
C SER A 180 -5.47 28.66 -7.54
N PRO A 181 -5.61 29.55 -6.54
CA PRO A 181 -4.62 29.68 -5.46
C PRO A 181 -4.48 28.41 -4.61
N LEU A 182 -5.46 27.49 -4.67
CA LEU A 182 -5.42 26.22 -3.96
C LEU A 182 -4.22 25.34 -4.37
N MET A 183 -3.71 25.49 -5.60
CA MET A 183 -2.53 24.77 -6.06
C MET A 183 -1.27 25.10 -5.24
N TRP A 184 -1.19 26.31 -4.67
CA TRP A 184 -0.10 26.66 -3.77
C TRP A 184 -0.10 25.83 -2.50
N ILE A 185 -1.26 25.36 -2.03
CA ILE A 185 -1.34 24.50 -0.85
C ILE A 185 -0.78 23.10 -1.17
N HIS A 186 -1.04 22.58 -2.36
CA HIS A 186 -0.42 21.33 -2.82
C HIS A 186 1.10 21.48 -2.91
N PHE A 187 1.57 22.60 -3.48
CA PHE A 187 2.99 22.90 -3.58
C PHE A 187 3.65 22.94 -2.20
N THR A 188 3.10 23.71 -1.25
CA THR A 188 3.66 23.81 0.11
C THR A 188 3.64 22.46 0.84
N MET A 189 2.57 21.67 0.68
CA MET A 189 2.49 20.32 1.28
C MET A 189 3.57 19.38 0.76
N VAL A 190 3.94 19.46 -0.52
CA VAL A 190 5.05 18.66 -1.06
C VAL A 190 6.36 19.00 -0.34
N TYR A 191 6.67 20.28 -0.09
CA TYR A 191 7.87 20.65 0.67
C TYR A 191 7.83 20.14 2.11
N VAL A 192 6.67 20.19 2.76
CA VAL A 192 6.50 19.63 4.11
C VAL A 192 6.76 18.12 4.11
N PHE A 193 6.21 17.39 3.15
CA PHE A 193 6.39 15.94 3.03
C PHE A 193 7.83 15.55 2.68
N VAL A 194 8.48 16.30 1.79
CA VAL A 194 9.90 16.09 1.45
C VAL A 194 10.77 16.39 2.67
N GLY A 195 10.55 17.51 3.36
CA GLY A 195 11.29 17.86 4.57
C GLY A 195 11.14 16.80 5.67
N TRP A 196 9.91 16.34 5.91
CA TRP A 196 9.62 15.25 6.84
C TRP A 196 10.35 13.96 6.45
N THR A 197 10.25 13.55 5.18
CA THR A 197 10.88 12.34 4.67
C THR A 197 12.40 12.40 4.80
N CYS A 198 13.02 13.52 4.42
CA CYS A 198 14.47 13.70 4.52
C CYS A 198 14.94 13.66 5.98
N TRP A 199 14.27 14.39 6.88
CA TRP A 199 14.60 14.38 8.30
C TRP A 199 14.49 12.99 8.90
N LEU A 200 13.35 12.32 8.69
CA LEU A 200 13.10 10.98 9.21
C LEU A 200 14.10 9.96 8.65
N THR A 201 14.42 10.04 7.36
CA THR A 201 15.40 9.15 6.72
C THR A 201 16.79 9.33 7.35
N VAL A 202 17.20 10.57 7.62
CA VAL A 202 18.50 10.85 8.25
C VAL A 202 18.55 10.28 9.68
N GLU A 203 17.49 10.48 10.48
CA GLU A 203 17.44 9.95 11.85
C GLU A 203 17.49 8.42 11.86
N TYR A 204 16.68 7.75 11.04
CA TYR A 204 16.69 6.28 10.94
C TYR A 204 18.02 5.74 10.39
N TYR A 205 18.66 6.47 9.46
CA TYR A 205 19.95 6.06 8.92
C TYR A 205 21.07 6.13 9.96
N LYS A 206 21.07 7.16 10.82
CA LYS A 206 22.00 7.26 11.95
C LYS A 206 21.82 6.09 12.93
N GLU A 207 20.57 5.81 13.33
CA GLU A 207 20.27 4.67 14.21
C GLU A 207 20.76 3.34 13.62
N TYR A 208 20.51 3.12 12.32
CA TYR A 208 20.94 1.93 11.62
C TYR A 208 22.47 1.76 11.63
N ILE A 209 23.23 2.82 11.38
CA ILE A 209 24.70 2.78 11.41
C ILE A 209 25.20 2.36 12.79
N VAL A 210 24.64 2.93 13.86
CA VAL A 210 25.04 2.62 15.23
C VAL A 210 24.78 1.16 15.57
N ILE A 211 23.58 0.65 15.25
CA ILE A 211 23.23 -0.76 15.49
C ILE A 211 24.17 -1.69 14.72
N ARG A 212 24.44 -1.37 13.45
CA ARG A 212 25.32 -2.18 12.60
C ARG A 212 26.76 -2.17 13.13
N GLN A 213 27.29 -1.02 13.52
CA GLN A 213 28.64 -0.90 14.09
C GLN A 213 28.75 -1.67 15.41
N ALA A 214 27.79 -1.50 16.33
CA ALA A 214 27.77 -2.21 17.60
C ALA A 214 27.71 -3.74 17.40
N TYR A 215 26.93 -4.21 16.41
CA TYR A 215 26.88 -5.62 16.08
C TYR A 215 28.22 -6.15 15.56
N LEU A 216 28.86 -5.45 14.62
CA LEU A 216 30.14 -5.87 14.04
C LEU A 216 31.28 -5.91 15.07
N VAL A 217 31.32 -4.94 16.00
CA VAL A 217 32.32 -4.93 17.08
C VAL A 217 32.10 -6.10 18.04
N ASN A 218 30.86 -6.36 18.44
CA ASN A 218 30.56 -7.47 19.37
C ASN A 218 30.84 -8.85 18.75
N VAL A 219 30.60 -9.03 17.45
CA VAL A 219 30.98 -10.26 16.74
C VAL A 219 32.50 -10.39 16.65
N GLY A 220 33.23 -9.29 16.41
CA GLY A 220 34.69 -9.31 16.30
C GLY A 220 35.46 -9.56 17.60
N LEU A 221 34.83 -9.34 18.76
CA LEU A 221 35.44 -9.57 20.09
C LEU A 221 35.06 -10.93 20.71
N GLY A 222 34.08 -11.63 20.14
CA GLY A 222 33.55 -12.89 20.66
C GLY A 222 33.98 -14.15 19.90
N GLY A 223 34.92 -14.02 18.96
CA GLY A 223 35.55 -15.13 18.22
C GLY A 223 37.04 -15.21 18.53
#